data_AF-A0A2G9NS88-F1
#
_entry.id   AF-A0A2G9NS88-F1
#
_cell.length_a   1.000
_cell.length_b   1.000
_cell.length_c   1.000
_cell.angle_alpha   90.00
_cell.angle_beta   90.00
_cell.angle_gamma   90.00
#
_symmetry.space_group_name_H-M   'P 1'
#
loop_
_entity.id
_entity.type
_entity.pdbx_description
1 polymer ?
#
loop_
_entity_poly.entity_id
_entity_poly.type
_entity_poly.pdbx_seq_one_letter_code
_entity_poly.pdbx_strand_id
1 'polypeptide(L)'
;MSKEVKKEIIPALSYQRSISQKAADNLAKIMGSWTFILIFVSFLIIWMIINSYILLIHATDAPWDPYPFILLNLVLSCLAAIQAPIILMSQNRQVQKDRIRAEYDYQVNRKAEREIGIITRQLDRIERKMETKRR
;
A
#
# COMPACT_ATOMS: atom_id res chain seq x y z
N MET A 1 10.46 -28.83 -23.78
CA MET A 1 9.31 -28.83 -22.86
C MET A 1 9.63 -28.04 -21.57
N SER A 2 10.04 -26.77 -21.68
CA SER A 2 10.45 -25.93 -20.52
C SER A 2 10.26 -24.43 -20.78
N LYS A 3 10.20 -24.00 -22.05
CA LYS A 3 9.91 -22.60 -22.43
C LYS A 3 8.42 -22.26 -22.49
N GLU A 4 7.53 -23.23 -22.74
CA GLU A 4 6.08 -23.00 -22.86
C GLU A 4 5.40 -22.89 -21.48
N VAL A 5 5.74 -23.77 -20.53
CA VAL A 5 5.19 -23.73 -19.15
C VAL A 5 5.52 -22.41 -18.44
N LYS A 6 6.69 -21.81 -18.70
CA LYS A 6 7.07 -20.52 -18.12
C LYS A 6 6.25 -19.34 -18.70
N LYS A 7 5.62 -19.53 -19.86
CA LYS A 7 4.86 -18.49 -20.58
C LYS A 7 3.39 -18.43 -20.12
N GLU A 8 2.84 -19.52 -19.59
CA GLU A 8 1.46 -19.59 -19.09
C GLU A 8 1.29 -19.11 -17.64
N ILE A 9 2.31 -19.26 -16.79
CA ILE A 9 2.16 -19.02 -15.34
C ILE A 9 2.26 -17.53 -14.96
N ILE A 10 2.86 -16.70 -15.81
CA ILE A 10 2.96 -15.26 -15.59
C ILE A 10 2.34 -14.58 -16.80
N PRO A 11 1.04 -14.21 -16.76
CA PRO A 11 0.53 -13.27 -17.74
C PRO A 11 1.40 -12.03 -17.62
N ALA A 12 2.12 -11.71 -18.69
CA ALA A 12 2.91 -10.50 -18.75
C ALA A 12 1.99 -9.34 -18.40
N LEU A 13 2.17 -8.74 -17.21
CA LEU A 13 1.58 -7.47 -16.82
C LEU A 13 2.19 -6.34 -17.65
N SER A 14 2.15 -6.46 -18.99
CA SER A 14 2.22 -5.30 -19.87
C SER A 14 0.89 -4.55 -19.79
N TYR A 15 0.52 -4.18 -18.56
CA TYR A 15 -0.47 -3.15 -18.36
C TYR A 15 0.24 -1.86 -18.76
N GLN A 16 -0.01 -1.40 -19.99
CA GLN A 16 0.40 -0.06 -20.40
C GLN A 16 -0.22 0.90 -19.40
N ARG A 17 0.60 1.44 -18.48
CA ARG A 17 0.11 2.34 -17.43
C ARG A 17 -0.59 3.51 -18.11
N SER A 18 -1.92 3.55 -17.96
CA SER A 18 -2.74 4.66 -18.42
C SER A 18 -2.23 5.96 -17.77
N ILE A 19 -2.36 7.09 -18.47
CA ILE A 19 -1.93 8.40 -17.98
C ILE A 19 -2.53 8.66 -16.57
N SER A 20 -3.79 8.25 -16.37
CA SER A 20 -4.49 8.35 -15.09
C SER A 20 -3.82 7.56 -13.96
N GLN A 21 -3.24 6.39 -14.26
CA GLN A 21 -2.52 5.59 -13.26
C GLN A 21 -1.17 6.20 -12.91
N LYS A 22 -0.44 6.75 -13.88
CA LYS A 22 0.80 7.47 -13.60
C LYS A 22 0.54 8.72 -12.75
N ALA A 23 -0.56 9.42 -13.02
CA ALA A 23 -1.00 10.54 -12.20
C ALA A 23 -1.38 10.09 -10.78
N ALA A 24 -2.17 9.03 -10.64
CA ALA A 24 -2.54 8.46 -9.35
C ALA A 24 -1.32 8.01 -8.54
N ASP A 25 -0.35 7.34 -9.16
CA ASP A 25 0.89 6.90 -8.50
C ASP A 25 1.71 8.10 -7.98
N ASN A 26 1.77 9.19 -8.75
CA ASN A 26 2.46 10.40 -8.31
C ASN A 26 1.70 11.10 -7.19
N LEU A 27 0.38 11.20 -7.28
CA LEU A 27 -0.46 11.76 -6.21
C LEU A 27 -0.34 10.94 -4.93
N ALA A 28 -0.35 9.61 -5.01
CA ALA A 28 -0.21 8.72 -3.86
C ALA A 28 1.15 8.88 -3.16
N LYS A 29 2.23 9.09 -3.94
CA LYS A 29 3.56 9.40 -3.36
C LYS A 29 3.59 10.73 -2.62
N ILE A 30 2.93 11.74 -3.16
CA ILE A 30 2.86 13.08 -2.55
C ILE A 30 1.98 13.03 -1.30
N MET A 31 0.78 12.45 -1.39
CA MET A 31 -0.19 12.35 -0.29
C MET A 31 0.22 11.37 0.80
N GLY A 32 1.05 10.37 0.49
CA GLY A 32 1.58 9.40 1.45
C GLY A 32 2.84 9.84 2.19
N SER A 33 3.27 11.10 2.03
CA SER A 33 4.46 11.66 2.68
C SER A 33 4.14 12.32 4.01
N TRP A 34 5.04 12.16 4.99
CA TRP A 34 4.98 12.86 6.28
C TRP A 34 4.98 14.38 6.11
N THR A 35 5.75 14.91 5.15
CA THR A 35 5.84 16.35 4.90
C THR A 35 4.51 16.93 4.44
N PHE A 36 3.73 16.18 3.65
CA PHE A 36 2.41 16.62 3.20
C PHE A 36 1.42 16.73 4.35
N ILE A 37 1.41 15.75 5.26
CA ILE A 37 0.57 15.77 6.46
C ILE A 37 0.89 17.01 7.32
N LEU A 38 2.18 17.30 7.55
CA LEU A 38 2.60 18.45 8.35
C LEU A 38 2.18 19.79 7.73
N ILE A 39 2.35 19.94 6.41
CA ILE A 39 1.90 21.13 5.68
C ILE A 39 0.37 21.26 5.75
N PHE A 40 -0.36 20.17 5.54
CA PHE A 40 -1.82 20.15 5.58
C PHE A 40 -2.36 20.53 6.97
N VAL A 41 -1.79 19.94 8.03
CA VAL A 41 -2.15 20.27 9.41
C VAL A 41 -1.82 21.72 9.73
N SER A 42 -0.64 22.22 9.31
CA SER A 42 -0.25 23.62 9.49
C SER A 42 -1.23 24.57 8.80
N PHE A 43 -1.62 24.26 7.56
CA PHE A 43 -2.62 25.02 6.81
C PHE A 43 -3.98 25.03 7.53
N LEU A 44 -4.43 23.89 8.05
CA LEU A 44 -5.68 23.82 8.81
C LEU A 44 -5.64 24.64 10.10
N ILE A 45 -4.52 24.62 10.83
CA ILE A 45 -4.33 25.44 12.04
C ILE A 45 -4.40 26.93 11.67
N ILE A 46 -3.71 27.35 10.61
CA ILE A 46 -3.76 28.74 10.12
C ILE A 46 -5.20 29.11 9.74
N TRP A 47 -5.91 28.24 9.03
CA TRP A 47 -7.30 28.46 8.64
C TRP A 47 -8.24 28.58 9.83
N MET A 48 -8.03 27.77 10.86
CA MET A 48 -8.79 27.81 12.12
C MET A 48 -8.55 29.13 12.86
N ILE A 49 -7.30 29.60 12.92
CA ILE A 49 -6.96 30.90 13.53
C ILE A 49 -7.67 32.04 12.79
N ILE A 50 -7.65 32.03 11.45
CA ILE A 50 -8.34 33.04 10.63
C ILE A 50 -9.85 33.01 10.90
N ASN A 51 -10.48 31.83 10.89
CA ASN A 51 -11.91 31.69 11.17
C ASN A 51 -12.28 32.17 12.58
N SER A 52 -11.46 31.80 13.58
CA SER A 52 -11.66 32.26 14.96
C SER A 52 -11.51 33.78 15.10
N TYR A 53 -10.55 34.39 14.41
CA TYR A 53 -10.34 35.84 14.43
C TYR A 53 -11.49 36.61 13.75
N ILE A 54 -11.97 36.13 12.61
CA ILE A 54 -13.13 36.72 11.92
C ILE A 54 -14.38 36.64 12.80
N LEU A 55 -14.60 35.49 13.46
CA LEU A 55 -15.70 35.29 14.38
C LEU A 55 -15.60 36.26 15.56
N LEU A 56 -14.41 36.40 16.18
CA LEU A 56 -14.20 37.33 17.30
C LEU A 56 -14.43 38.80 16.94
N ILE A 57 -14.12 39.23 15.71
CA ILE A 57 -14.31 40.62 15.27
C ILE A 57 -15.77 40.95 14.92
N HIS A 58 -16.50 39.99 14.34
CA HIS A 58 -17.90 40.21 13.92
C HIS A 58 -18.93 39.79 14.98
N ALA A 59 -18.53 39.11 16.06
CA ALA A 59 -19.40 38.61 17.11
C ALA A 59 -19.46 39.51 18.35
N THR A 60 -19.32 40.83 18.20
CA THR A 60 -19.29 41.80 19.32
C THR A 60 -20.56 41.76 20.20
N ASP A 61 -21.67 41.15 19.75
CA ASP A 61 -22.92 41.00 20.51
C ASP A 61 -23.51 39.56 20.54
N ALA A 62 -22.78 38.52 20.09
CA ALA A 62 -23.32 37.17 19.94
C ALA A 62 -22.74 36.15 20.94
N PRO A 63 -23.55 35.22 21.50
CA PRO A 63 -23.09 34.17 22.40
C PRO A 63 -22.04 33.28 21.73
N TRP A 64 -21.13 32.73 22.53
CA TRP A 64 -20.06 31.85 22.06
C TRP A 64 -20.63 30.58 21.38
N ASP A 65 -20.35 30.44 20.07
CA ASP A 65 -20.83 29.41 19.12
C ASP A 65 -22.36 29.24 18.98
N PRO A 66 -23.07 30.19 18.35
CA PRO A 66 -24.49 30.05 18.02
C PRO A 66 -24.73 28.94 16.99
N TYR A 67 -25.92 28.35 17.01
CA TYR A 67 -26.38 27.41 15.98
C TYR A 67 -26.16 28.03 14.58
N PRO A 68 -25.43 27.40 13.64
CA PRO A 68 -25.22 25.96 13.43
C PRO A 68 -23.82 25.40 13.79
N PHE A 69 -23.19 25.89 14.87
CA PHE A 69 -21.92 25.37 15.42
C PHE A 69 -20.77 25.33 14.40
N ILE A 70 -20.27 26.50 14.00
CA ILE A 70 -19.23 26.63 12.98
C ILE A 70 -17.92 25.98 13.43
N LEU A 71 -17.60 26.07 14.73
CA LEU A 71 -16.40 25.48 15.31
C LEU A 71 -16.48 23.96 15.32
N LEU A 72 -17.63 23.40 15.71
CA LEU A 72 -17.86 21.96 15.69
C LEU A 72 -17.75 21.40 14.27
N ASN A 73 -18.37 22.06 13.28
CA ASN A 73 -18.29 21.64 11.87
C ASN A 73 -16.87 21.71 11.31
N LEU A 74 -16.07 22.69 11.74
CA LEU A 74 -14.66 22.78 11.38
C LEU A 74 -13.85 21.60 11.92
N VAL A 75 -14.04 21.27 13.20
CA VAL A 75 -13.34 20.14 13.85
C VAL A 75 -13.71 18.81 13.18
N LEU A 76 -15.01 18.58 12.91
CA LEU A 76 -15.47 17.36 12.24
C LEU A 76 -14.93 17.24 10.81
N SER A 77 -14.89 18.35 10.07
CA SER A 77 -14.34 18.37 8.71
C SER A 77 -12.82 18.10 8.70
N CYS A 78 -12.08 18.61 9.68
CA CYS A 78 -10.65 18.31 9.86
C CYS A 78 -10.41 16.83 10.19
N LEU A 79 -11.22 16.26 11.09
CA LEU A 79 -11.16 14.84 11.43
C LEU A 79 -11.42 13.95 10.22
N ALA A 80 -12.33 14.33 9.34
CA ALA A 80 -12.56 13.62 8.09
C ALA A 80 -11.36 13.75 7.13
N ALA A 81 -10.81 14.96 6.98
CA ALA A 81 -9.76 15.23 6.00
C ALA A 81 -8.43 14.50 6.31
N ILE A 82 -8.08 14.34 7.59
CA ILE A 82 -6.84 13.65 7.98
C ILE A 82 -6.91 12.12 7.79
N GLN A 83 -8.11 11.55 7.63
CA GLN A 83 -8.26 10.10 7.49
C GLN A 83 -7.64 9.56 6.20
N ALA A 84 -7.85 10.23 5.06
CA ALA A 84 -7.38 9.72 3.77
C ALA A 84 -5.85 9.56 3.69
N PRO A 85 -5.02 10.53 4.11
CA PRO A 85 -3.56 10.35 4.17
C PRO A 85 -3.11 9.27 5.15
N ILE A 86 -3.73 9.18 6.34
CA ILE A 86 -3.40 8.17 7.35
C ILE A 86 -3.68 6.76 6.81
N ILE A 87 -4.84 6.57 6.18
CA ILE A 87 -5.21 5.31 5.53
C ILE A 87 -4.21 4.96 4.44
N LEU A 88 -3.89 5.91 3.55
CA LEU A 88 -2.96 5.70 2.46
C LEU A 88 -1.55 5.33 2.95
N MET A 89 -1.10 5.94 4.05
CA MET A 89 0.20 5.64 4.64
C MET A 89 0.23 4.26 5.30
N SER A 90 -0.84 3.91 6.02
CA SER A 90 -0.99 2.56 6.58
C SER A 90 -0.98 1.50 5.47
N GLN A 91 -1.69 1.78 4.37
CA GLN A 91 -1.68 0.93 3.18
C GLN A 91 -0.29 0.81 2.56
N ASN A 92 0.43 1.93 2.35
CA ASN A 92 1.78 1.90 1.77
C ASN A 92 2.74 1.05 2.63
N ARG A 93 2.63 1.12 3.96
CA ARG A 93 3.41 0.28 4.88
C ARG A 93 3.03 -1.20 4.77
N GLN A 94 1.75 -1.53 4.64
CA GLN A 94 1.30 -2.92 4.48
C GLN A 94 1.79 -3.50 3.15
N VAL A 95 1.66 -2.76 2.05
CA VAL A 95 2.15 -3.18 0.72
C VAL A 95 3.66 -3.47 0.74
N GLN A 96 4.46 -2.68 1.45
CA GLN A 96 5.89 -2.96 1.60
C GLN A 96 6.15 -4.27 2.34
N LYS A 97 5.40 -4.54 3.42
CA LYS A 97 5.51 -5.81 4.16
C LYS A 97 5.07 -7.00 3.29
N ASP A 98 3.96 -6.86 2.58
CA ASP A 98 3.43 -7.89 1.69
C ASP A 98 4.42 -8.20 0.57
N ARG A 99 5.10 -7.18 0.02
CA ARG A 99 6.15 -7.36 -0.98
C ARG A 99 7.35 -8.16 -0.44
N ILE A 100 7.80 -7.86 0.78
CA ILE A 100 8.90 -8.61 1.41
C ILE A 100 8.48 -10.07 1.65
N ARG A 101 7.24 -10.28 2.12
CA ARG A 101 6.68 -11.62 2.34
C ARG A 101 6.61 -12.42 1.05
N ALA A 102 6.11 -11.81 -0.03
CA ALA A 102 6.04 -12.45 -1.34
C ALA A 102 7.43 -12.84 -1.88
N GLU A 103 8.45 -11.99 -1.68
CA GLU A 103 9.83 -12.30 -2.08
C GLU A 103 10.41 -13.46 -1.26
N TYR A 104 10.13 -13.51 0.04
CA TYR A 104 10.54 -14.61 0.90
C TYR A 104 9.88 -15.93 0.49
N ASP A 105 8.56 -15.92 0.31
CA ASP A 105 7.79 -17.09 -0.13
C ASP A 105 8.28 -17.60 -1.49
N TYR A 106 8.61 -16.68 -2.42
CA TYR A 106 9.21 -17.02 -3.71
C TYR A 106 10.55 -17.76 -3.56
N GLN A 107 11.42 -17.29 -2.67
CA GLN A 107 12.72 -17.93 -2.43
C GLN A 107 12.58 -19.32 -1.78
N VAL A 108 11.65 -19.46 -0.82
CA VAL A 108 11.34 -20.75 -0.19
C VAL A 108 10.81 -21.74 -1.24
N ASN A 109 9.86 -21.33 -2.07
CA ASN A 109 9.30 -22.16 -3.12
C ASN A 109 10.38 -22.62 -4.12
N ARG A 110 11.28 -21.72 -4.53
CA ARG A 110 12.41 -22.07 -5.39
C ARG A 110 13.43 -23.01 -4.74
N LYS A 111 13.55 -22.97 -3.42
CA LYS A 111 14.38 -23.93 -2.68
C LYS A 111 13.69 -25.30 -2.64
N ALA A 112 12.40 -25.34 -2.32
CA ALA A 112 11.59 -26.55 -2.33
C ALA A 112 11.60 -27.23 -3.71
N GLU A 113 11.43 -26.48 -4.80
CA GLU A 113 11.49 -27.00 -6.17
C GLU A 113 12.84 -27.71 -6.46
N ARG A 114 13.95 -27.11 -6.01
CA ARG A 114 15.29 -27.72 -6.16
C ARG A 114 15.44 -29.00 -5.34
N GLU A 115 14.98 -28.98 -4.09
CA GLU A 115 15.04 -30.15 -3.20
C GLU A 115 14.20 -31.31 -3.73
N ILE A 116 12.97 -31.03 -4.20
CA ILE A 116 12.11 -32.01 -4.87
C ILE A 116 12.84 -32.60 -6.09
N GLY A 117 13.42 -31.75 -6.94
CA GLY A 117 14.17 -32.22 -8.11
C GLY A 117 15.44 -33.03 -7.79
N ILE A 118 16.00 -32.88 -6.58
CA ILE A 118 17.10 -33.74 -6.10
C ILE A 118 16.55 -35.09 -5.65
N ILE A 119 15.46 -35.09 -4.87
CA ILE A 119 14.80 -36.31 -4.38
C ILE A 119 14.33 -37.18 -5.56
N THR A 120 13.69 -36.59 -6.58
CA THR A 120 13.28 -37.31 -7.80
C THR A 120 14.47 -37.97 -8.49
N ARG A 121 15.59 -37.26 -8.65
CA ARG A 121 16.81 -37.83 -9.25
C ARG A 121 17.42 -38.96 -8.43
N GLN A 122 17.29 -38.92 -7.10
CA GLN A 122 17.72 -40.00 -6.21
C GLN A 122 16.81 -41.23 -6.33
N LEU A 123 15.48 -41.02 -6.39
CA LEU A 123 14.50 -42.08 -6.65
C LEU A 123 14.79 -42.80 -7.98
N ASP A 124 14.94 -42.06 -9.08
CA ASP A 124 15.27 -42.63 -10.40
C ASP A 124 16.60 -43.40 -10.39
N ARG A 125 17.55 -42.99 -9.55
CA ARG A 125 18.84 -43.68 -9.39
C ARG A 125 18.66 -45.00 -8.65
N ILE A 126 17.85 -45.02 -7.61
CA ILE A 126 17.56 -46.23 -6.82
C ILE A 126 16.78 -47.24 -7.68
N GLU A 127 15.77 -46.78 -8.41
CA GLU A 127 14.98 -47.62 -9.33
C GLU A 127 15.86 -48.32 -10.37
N ARG A 128 16.73 -47.58 -11.05
CA ARG A 128 17.69 -48.17 -12.01
C ARG A 128 18.65 -49.19 -11.40
N LYS A 129 19.09 -48.97 -10.15
CA LYS A 129 19.93 -49.94 -9.41
C LYS A 129 19.16 -51.22 -9.06
N MET A 130 17.86 -51.11 -8.77
CA MET A 130 17.00 -52.25 -8.48
C MET A 130 16.72 -53.07 -9.74
N GLU A 131 16.48 -52.42 -10.88
CA GLU A 131 16.30 -53.11 -12.17
C GLU A 131 17.56 -53.88 -12.61
N THR A 132 18.74 -53.28 -12.43
CA THR A 132 20.01 -53.93 -12.77
C THR A 132 20.39 -55.08 -11.85
N LYS A 133 20.00 -55.06 -10.57
CA LYS A 133 20.23 -56.16 -9.62
C LYS A 133 19.25 -57.34 -9.81
N ARG A 134 18.13 -57.12 -10.48
CA ARG A 134 17.09 -58.13 -10.74
C ARG A 134 17.35 -58.95 -12.01
N ARG A 135 18.25 -58.50 -12.87
CA ARG A 135 18.76 -59.23 -14.04
C ARG A 135 20.04 -59.95 -13.68
#